data_AF-A0A3N4N4J0-F1
#
_entry.id   AF-A0A3N4N4J0-F1
#
_cell.length_a   1.000
_cell.length_b   1.000
_cell.length_c   1.000
_cell.angle_alpha   90.00
_cell.angle_beta   90.00
_cell.angle_gamma   90.00
#
_symmetry.space_group_name_H-M   'P 1'
#
loop_
_entity.id
_entity.type
_entity.pdbx_description
1 polymer ?
#
loop_
_entity_poly.entity_id
_entity_poly.type
_entity_poly.pdbx_seq_one_letter_code
_entity_poly.pdbx_strand_id
1 'polypeptide(L)'
;NYFIRGMTAPRQIYYDVLIESDTEMVITDDPIRYRDVEWRLVWEDTRYCDGIIPDESDYFLDDEPGKRITCRTGEQCPYSGQWSTLAGGHQQFIEVQAGTLMPEATKYRRDMYAPEIKLPATWSLLQRDDGGRVFIKSDGE
;
A
#
# COMPACT_ATOMS: atom_id res chain seq x y z
N ASN A 1 9.13 13.75 -2.54
CA ASN A 1 10.19 13.10 -1.74
C ASN A 1 10.14 13.67 -0.34
N TYR A 2 9.80 12.85 0.64
CA TYR A 2 9.79 13.22 2.06
C TYR A 2 11.08 12.68 2.71
N PHE A 3 11.73 13.49 3.54
CA PHE A 3 12.94 13.10 4.26
C PHE A 3 12.64 13.08 5.75
N ILE A 4 13.12 12.04 6.44
CA ILE A 4 12.97 11.92 7.88
C ILE A 4 14.09 12.71 8.55
N ARG A 5 13.75 13.39 9.64
CA ARG A 5 14.70 14.13 10.47
C ARG A 5 15.89 13.23 10.84
N GLY A 6 17.11 13.67 10.50
CA GLY A 6 18.35 12.91 10.73
C GLY A 6 18.84 12.06 9.54
N MET A 7 18.09 12.00 8.43
CA MET A 7 18.59 11.41 7.19
C MET A 7 19.48 12.40 6.42
N THR A 8 20.67 11.97 6.04
CA THR A 8 21.46 12.65 5.01
C THR A 8 20.75 12.51 3.67
N ALA A 9 20.55 13.61 2.94
CA ALA A 9 19.93 13.56 1.63
C ALA A 9 20.68 12.55 0.73
N PRO A 10 19.98 11.58 0.12
CA PRO A 10 20.62 10.57 -0.71
C PRO A 10 21.24 11.26 -1.94
N ARG A 11 22.45 10.83 -2.29
CA ARG A 11 23.10 11.21 -3.54
C ARG A 11 22.26 10.64 -4.68
N GLN A 12 21.59 11.49 -5.46
CA GLN A 12 20.75 11.02 -6.54
C GLN A 12 21.61 10.72 -7.76
N ILE A 13 21.54 9.47 -8.23
CA ILE A 13 22.22 9.02 -9.44
C ILE A 13 21.24 9.20 -10.58
N TYR A 14 21.50 10.16 -11.46
CA TYR A 14 20.81 10.27 -12.73
C TYR A 14 21.70 9.70 -13.83
N TYR A 15 21.11 8.95 -14.75
CA TYR A 15 21.73 8.76 -16.06
C TYR A 15 21.66 10.11 -16.76
N ASP A 16 22.81 10.66 -17.15
CA ASP A 16 22.88 11.85 -18.01
C ASP A 16 22.50 11.42 -19.44
N VAL A 17 21.26 10.95 -19.61
CA VAL A 17 20.67 10.81 -20.93
C VAL A 17 20.38 12.24 -21.37
N LEU A 18 21.24 12.79 -22.21
CA LEU A 18 20.93 14.02 -22.93
C LEU A 18 19.75 13.69 -23.86
N ILE A 19 18.54 13.90 -23.35
CA ILE A 19 17.33 13.92 -24.16
C ILE A 19 17.34 15.27 -24.87
N GLU A 20 17.94 15.33 -26.05
CA GLU A 20 17.90 16.55 -26.88
C GLU A 20 16.48 16.80 -27.42
N SER A 21 15.64 15.75 -27.50
CA SER A 21 14.19 15.87 -27.76
C SER A 21 13.43 14.61 -27.33
N ASP A 22 12.10 14.71 -27.20
CA ASP A 22 11.15 13.68 -26.74
C ASP A 22 11.15 12.37 -27.56
N THR A 23 12.01 12.24 -28.58
CA THR A 23 12.01 11.11 -29.52
C THR A 23 13.40 10.53 -29.79
N GLU A 24 14.49 11.13 -29.30
CA GLU A 24 15.84 10.63 -29.60
C GLU A 24 16.73 10.63 -28.35
N MET A 25 17.16 9.41 -27.95
CA MET A 25 18.13 9.20 -26.89
C MET A 25 19.53 9.06 -27.51
N VAL A 26 20.40 10.04 -27.28
CA VAL A 26 21.81 9.94 -27.68
C VAL A 26 22.57 9.24 -26.55
N ILE A 27 22.81 7.94 -26.70
CA ILE A 27 23.71 7.19 -25.81
C ILE A 27 25.14 7.45 -26.29
N THR A 28 25.78 8.50 -25.80
CA THR A 28 27.22 8.68 -25.99
C THR A 28 27.98 7.65 -25.13
N ASP A 29 29.05 7.06 -25.68
CA ASP A 29 29.97 6.09 -25.03
C ASP A 29 30.73 6.66 -23.79
N ASP A 30 30.31 7.83 -23.29
CA ASP A 30 30.92 8.51 -22.16
C ASP A 30 30.50 7.87 -20.83
N PRO A 31 31.44 7.77 -19.86
CA PRO A 31 31.15 7.21 -18.54
C PRO A 31 30.13 8.07 -17.80
N ILE A 32 29.20 7.39 -17.12
CA ILE A 32 28.13 7.95 -16.26
C ILE A 32 28.62 9.22 -15.54
N ARG A 33 28.15 10.40 -15.99
CA ARG A 33 28.51 11.68 -15.38
C ARG A 33 27.67 11.89 -14.13
N TYR A 34 28.33 12.00 -12.98
CA TYR A 34 27.68 12.36 -11.74
C TYR A 34 27.35 13.86 -11.75
N ARG A 35 26.08 14.22 -11.62
CA ARG A 35 25.71 15.59 -11.26
C ARG A 35 25.66 15.70 -9.74
N ASP A 36 26.39 16.65 -9.18
CA ASP A 36 26.21 17.02 -7.78
C ASP A 36 24.86 17.71 -7.64
N VAL A 37 24.01 17.13 -6.80
CA VAL A 37 22.68 17.65 -6.48
C VAL A 37 22.70 18.21 -5.07
N GLU A 38 22.28 19.46 -4.94
CA GLU A 38 22.12 20.13 -3.65
C GLU A 38 20.65 20.13 -3.26
N TRP A 39 20.36 19.71 -2.03
CA TRP A 39 19.01 19.67 -1.50
C TRP A 39 18.82 20.79 -0.49
N ARG A 40 17.74 21.56 -0.63
CA ARG A 40 17.32 22.55 0.35
C ARG A 40 16.10 22.03 1.10
N LEU A 41 16.15 22.07 2.43
CA LEU A 41 14.98 21.82 3.27
C LEU A 41 13.95 22.95 3.04
N VAL A 42 12.77 22.60 2.52
CA VAL A 42 11.67 23.55 2.29
C VAL A 42 10.73 23.59 3.50
N TRP A 43 10.50 22.44 4.14
CA TRP A 43 9.64 22.31 5.31
C TRP A 43 10.04 21.08 6.14
N GLU A 44 9.88 21.16 7.46
CA GLU A 44 10.14 20.09 8.42
C GLU A 44 8.83 19.64 9.07
N ASP A 45 8.53 18.34 9.02
CA ASP A 45 7.41 17.78 9.77
C ASP A 45 7.82 17.52 11.23
N THR A 46 7.35 18.35 12.15
CA THR A 46 7.64 18.21 13.58
C THR A 46 6.58 17.42 14.35
N ARG A 47 5.50 16.98 13.68
CA ARG A 47 4.33 16.40 14.34
C ARG A 47 4.60 15.07 15.03
N TYR A 48 5.64 14.34 14.62
CA TYR A 48 6.02 13.05 15.21
C TYR A 48 7.25 13.15 16.14
N CYS A 49 7.69 14.36 16.49
CA CYS A 49 8.93 14.55 17.28
C CYS A 49 8.77 14.18 18.76
N ASP A 50 7.55 14.16 19.27
CA ASP A 50 7.20 13.79 20.66
C ASP A 50 6.90 12.30 20.82
N GLY A 51 7.00 11.52 19.74
CA GLY A 51 6.66 10.09 19.70
C GLY A 51 5.16 9.82 19.73
N ILE A 52 4.32 10.86 19.66
CA ILE A 52 2.87 10.73 19.56
C ILE A 52 2.53 10.80 18.07
N ILE A 53 1.90 9.75 17.55
CA ILE A 53 1.33 9.78 16.21
C ILE A 53 0.01 10.55 16.32
N PRO A 54 -0.12 11.77 15.73
CA PRO A 54 -1.39 12.48 15.73
C PRO A 54 -2.46 11.62 15.06
N ASP A 55 -3.73 11.89 15.36
CA ASP A 55 -4.80 11.18 14.70
C ASP A 55 -4.82 11.55 13.20
N GLU A 56 -4.30 10.63 12.39
CA GLU A 56 -4.22 10.75 10.93
C GLU A 56 -5.48 10.17 10.27
N SER A 57 -6.55 9.98 11.03
CA SER A 57 -7.82 9.40 10.59
C SER A 57 -8.39 10.13 9.36
N ASP A 58 -8.24 11.45 9.30
CA ASP A 58 -8.68 12.31 8.19
C ASP A 58 -7.93 12.08 6.85
N TYR A 59 -6.75 11.43 6.88
CA TYR A 59 -6.04 11.04 5.64
C TYR A 59 -6.55 9.72 5.06
N PHE A 60 -7.26 8.91 5.85
CA PHE A 60 -8.00 7.80 5.28
C PHE A 60 -9.25 8.43 4.64
N LEU A 61 -9.34 8.35 3.31
CA LEU A 61 -10.57 8.68 2.59
C LEU A 61 -11.72 8.02 3.35
N ASP A 62 -12.68 8.83 3.81
CA ASP A 62 -13.84 8.41 4.61
C ASP A 62 -14.26 7.00 4.20
N ASP A 63 -13.92 6.01 5.02
CA ASP A 63 -14.69 4.79 5.04
C ASP A 63 -16.08 5.27 5.46
N GLU A 64 -17.03 5.31 4.50
CA GLU A 64 -18.42 5.69 4.77
C GLU A 64 -18.81 5.16 6.16
N PRO A 65 -19.38 5.97 7.06
CA PRO A 65 -19.67 5.55 8.43
C PRO A 65 -20.60 4.33 8.40
N GLY A 66 -20.00 3.14 8.50
CA GLY A 66 -20.65 1.89 8.16
C GLY A 66 -19.71 0.72 8.40
N LYS A 67 -20.27 -0.40 8.85
CA LYS A 67 -19.49 -1.62 9.05
C LYS A 67 -19.14 -2.20 7.69
N ARG A 68 -17.86 -2.13 7.30
CA ARG A 68 -17.37 -2.74 6.04
C ARG A 68 -17.77 -4.21 5.98
N ILE A 69 -18.12 -4.70 4.79
CA ILE A 69 -18.49 -6.10 4.60
C ILE A 69 -17.25 -6.96 4.88
N THR A 70 -17.35 -7.84 5.86
CA THR A 70 -16.28 -8.75 6.27
C THR A 70 -16.67 -10.21 6.08
N CYS A 71 -15.71 -11.07 5.75
CA CYS A 71 -15.90 -12.51 5.65
C CYS A 71 -14.71 -13.26 6.27
N ARG A 72 -14.96 -14.26 7.10
CA ARG A 72 -13.91 -15.02 7.78
C ARG A 72 -13.40 -16.15 6.89
N THR A 73 -12.13 -16.52 7.03
CA THR A 73 -11.59 -17.76 6.45
C THR A 73 -12.54 -18.95 6.66
N GLY A 74 -12.81 -19.69 5.59
CA GLY A 74 -13.70 -20.85 5.59
C GLY A 74 -15.19 -20.53 5.46
N GLU A 75 -15.60 -19.27 5.48
CA GLU A 75 -16.97 -18.87 5.14
C GLU A 75 -17.12 -18.71 3.61
N GLN A 76 -18.35 -18.85 3.12
CA GLN A 76 -18.65 -18.56 1.72
C GLN A 76 -18.58 -17.05 1.49
N CYS A 77 -17.78 -16.67 0.49
CA CYS A 77 -17.63 -15.29 0.07
C CYS A 77 -18.99 -14.74 -0.36
N PRO A 78 -19.51 -13.67 0.27
CA PRO A 78 -20.85 -13.17 -0.04
C PRO A 78 -20.89 -12.48 -1.42
N TYR A 79 -19.78 -11.91 -1.88
CA TYR A 79 -19.72 -11.07 -3.07
C TYR A 79 -18.40 -11.22 -3.81
N SER A 80 -18.46 -11.23 -5.15
CA SER A 80 -17.27 -11.26 -5.98
C SER A 80 -16.54 -9.91 -5.94
N GLY A 81 -15.23 -9.96 -5.78
CA GLY A 81 -14.38 -8.78 -5.93
C GLY A 81 -13.06 -8.87 -5.20
N GLN A 82 -12.48 -7.69 -4.92
CA GLN A 82 -11.22 -7.54 -4.24
C GLN A 82 -11.41 -7.43 -2.73
N TRP A 83 -10.68 -8.25 -1.99
CA TRP A 83 -10.71 -8.32 -0.54
C TRP A 83 -9.31 -8.07 0.03
N SER A 84 -9.26 -7.51 1.23
CA SER A 84 -8.00 -7.32 1.96
C SER A 84 -8.05 -7.80 3.40
N THR A 85 -6.88 -8.11 3.94
CA THR A 85 -6.71 -8.45 5.35
C THR A 85 -5.37 -7.94 5.86
N LEU A 86 -5.29 -7.68 7.16
CA LEU A 86 -4.06 -7.28 7.88
C LEU A 86 -3.51 -8.41 8.77
N ALA A 87 -3.86 -9.66 8.46
CA ALA A 87 -3.41 -10.82 9.22
C ALA A 87 -1.92 -11.14 8.95
N GLY A 88 -1.24 -11.73 9.93
CA GLY A 88 0.13 -12.20 9.72
C GLY A 88 1.19 -11.11 9.58
N GLY A 89 0.92 -9.89 10.08
CA GLY A 89 1.89 -8.79 10.17
C GLY A 89 2.11 -8.00 8.87
N HIS A 90 1.25 -8.19 7.87
CA HIS A 90 1.26 -7.40 6.64
C HIS A 90 -0.14 -7.37 6.03
N GLN A 91 -0.35 -6.45 5.09
CA GLN A 91 -1.58 -6.37 4.32
C GLN A 91 -1.51 -7.33 3.12
N GLN A 92 -2.57 -8.11 2.94
CA GLN A 92 -2.75 -9.00 1.78
C GLN A 92 -3.99 -8.60 1.01
N PHE A 93 -3.95 -8.85 -0.29
CA PHE A 93 -5.05 -8.61 -1.22
C PHE A 93 -5.30 -9.88 -2.02
N ILE A 94 -6.58 -10.20 -2.20
CA ILE A 94 -7.02 -11.34 -2.99
C ILE A 94 -8.25 -10.95 -3.80
N GLU A 95 -8.46 -11.65 -4.90
CA GLU A 95 -9.72 -11.63 -5.64
C GLU A 95 -10.45 -12.94 -5.39
N VAL A 96 -11.70 -12.86 -4.91
CA VAL A 96 -12.51 -14.04 -4.59
C VAL A 96 -13.88 -13.87 -5.20
N GLN A 97 -14.34 -14.92 -5.88
CA GLN A 97 -15.68 -14.98 -6.45
C GLN A 97 -16.72 -15.38 -5.40
N ALA A 98 -17.91 -14.81 -5.48
CA ALA A 98 -19.04 -15.14 -4.61
C ALA A 98 -19.29 -16.65 -4.55
N GLY A 99 -19.61 -17.16 -3.37
CA GLY A 99 -19.81 -18.59 -3.10
C GLY A 99 -18.52 -19.40 -2.90
N THR A 100 -17.34 -18.85 -3.19
CA THR A 100 -16.06 -19.52 -2.92
C THR A 100 -15.71 -19.41 -1.43
N LEU A 101 -15.07 -20.44 -0.86
CA LEU A 101 -14.59 -20.37 0.52
C LEU A 101 -13.46 -19.36 0.66
N MET A 102 -13.56 -18.49 1.66
CA MET A 102 -12.53 -17.51 1.95
C MET A 102 -11.20 -18.18 2.36
N PRO A 103 -10.06 -17.81 1.76
CA PRO A 103 -8.78 -18.44 2.03
C PRO A 103 -8.19 -18.01 3.38
N GLU A 104 -7.14 -18.72 3.79
CA GLU A 104 -6.27 -18.34 4.90
C GLU A 104 -5.27 -17.25 4.48
N ALA A 105 -4.92 -16.38 5.41
CA ALA A 105 -3.86 -15.40 5.19
C ALA A 105 -2.49 -16.03 5.44
N THR A 106 -1.48 -15.63 4.67
CA THR A 106 -0.09 -16.04 4.92
C THR A 106 0.54 -15.14 5.98
N LYS A 107 1.41 -15.67 6.85
CA LYS A 107 2.23 -14.87 7.76
C LYS A 107 3.46 -14.32 7.04
N TYR A 108 3.74 -13.02 7.18
CA TYR A 108 4.97 -12.44 6.63
C TYR A 108 6.19 -13.11 7.27
N ARG A 109 7.15 -13.49 6.43
CA ARG A 109 8.49 -13.91 6.84
C ARG A 109 9.52 -13.24 5.95
N ARG A 110 10.62 -12.83 6.57
CA ARG A 110 11.79 -12.26 5.88
C ARG A 110 12.54 -13.32 5.08
N ASP A 111 12.49 -14.58 5.53
CA ASP A 111 13.12 -15.71 4.87
C ASP A 111 12.19 -16.26 3.77
N MET A 112 12.59 -16.06 2.51
CA MET A 112 11.84 -16.49 1.32
C MET A 112 11.80 -18.02 1.14
N TYR A 113 12.68 -18.79 1.80
CA TYR A 113 12.72 -20.25 1.68
C TYR A 113 11.95 -20.98 2.78
N ALA A 114 11.44 -20.25 3.78
CA ALA A 114 10.63 -20.84 4.82
C ALA A 114 9.23 -21.20 4.29
N PRO A 115 8.65 -22.34 4.70
CA PRO A 115 7.29 -22.70 4.31
C PRO A 115 6.29 -21.64 4.78
N GLU A 116 5.28 -21.40 3.94
CA GLU A 116 4.20 -20.46 4.25
C GLU A 116 3.42 -20.92 5.49
N ILE A 117 3.27 -20.01 6.45
CA ILE A 117 2.40 -20.24 7.61
C ILE A 117 1.05 -19.63 7.27
N LYS A 118 0.04 -20.48 7.11
CA LYS A 118 -1.35 -20.05 6.94
C LYS A 118 -1.99 -19.76 8.31
N LEU A 119 -2.79 -18.71 8.36
CA LEU A 119 -3.48 -18.24 9.57
C LEU A 119 -4.95 -17.96 9.23
N PRO A 120 -5.89 -18.26 10.14
CA PRO A 120 -7.25 -17.82 10.00
C PRO A 120 -7.31 -16.29 10.01
N ALA A 121 -8.01 -15.71 9.06
CA ALA A 121 -8.10 -14.27 8.89
C ALA A 121 -9.55 -13.81 8.71
N THR A 122 -9.77 -12.52 8.96
CA THR A 122 -11.00 -11.83 8.54
C THR A 122 -10.64 -10.92 7.38
N TRP A 123 -11.33 -11.13 6.26
CA TRP A 123 -11.16 -10.36 5.04
C TRP A 123 -12.21 -9.26 4.98
N SER A 124 -11.81 -8.07 4.54
CA SER A 124 -12.67 -6.91 4.36
C SER A 124 -12.79 -6.61 2.87
N LEU A 125 -14.01 -6.41 2.40
CA LEU A 125 -14.29 -6.15 0.99
C LEU A 125 -13.82 -4.74 0.63
N LEU A 126 -12.92 -4.63 -0.37
CA LEU A 126 -12.41 -3.36 -0.88
C LEU A 126 -13.18 -2.88 -2.10
N GLN A 127 -13.47 -3.79 -3.02
CA GLN A 127 -14.17 -3.49 -4.26
C GLN A 127 -15.01 -4.69 -4.67
N ARG A 128 -16.16 -4.43 -5.27
CA ARG A 128 -17.02 -5.46 -5.86
C ARG A 128 -16.97 -5.40 -7.36
N ASP A 129 -17.03 -6.57 -7.99
CA ASP A 129 -17.07 -6.70 -9.45
C ASP A 129 -18.37 -6.13 -10.03
N ASP A 130 -19.47 -6.17 -9.25
CA ASP A 130 -20.78 -5.62 -9.64
C ASP A 130 -20.93 -4.11 -9.39
N GLY A 131 -19.88 -3.44 -8.89
CA GLY A 131 -19.91 -2.02 -8.54
C GLY A 131 -20.84 -1.67 -7.37
N GLY A 132 -21.28 -2.67 -6.60
CA GLY A 132 -22.14 -2.49 -5.44
C GLY A 132 -21.43 -1.86 -4.24
N ARG A 133 -22.18 -1.68 -3.16
CA ARG A 133 -21.64 -1.11 -1.91
C ARG A 133 -20.74 -2.11 -1.18
N VAL A 134 -19.66 -1.59 -0.62
CA VAL A 134 -18.68 -2.37 0.18
C VAL A 134 -18.93 -2.28 1.69
N PHE A 135 -19.83 -1.39 2.11
CA PHE A 135 -20.28 -1.24 3.48
C PHE A 135 -21.66 -1.86 3.67
N ILE A 136 -21.87 -2.48 4.84
CA ILE A 136 -23.20 -2.92 5.27
C ILE A 136 -24.03 -1.65 5.45
N LYS A 137 -25.23 -1.60 4.86
CA LYS A 137 -26.18 -0.51 5.14
C LYS A 137 -26.40 -0.44 6.65
N SER A 138 -25.96 0.63 7.28
CA SER A 138 -26.50 1.06 8.55
C SER A 138 -27.95 1.45 8.28
N ASP A 139 -28.89 0.56 8.59
CA ASP A 139 -30.27 0.99 8.76
C ASP A 139 -30.25 1.96 9.95
N GLY A 140 -30.39 3.25 9.64
CA GLY A 140 -30.54 4.29 10.63
C GLY A 140 -31.79 4.00 11.45
N GLU A 141 -31.59 3.73 12.73
CA GLU A 141 -32.65 3.72 13.74
C GLU A 141 -33.07 5.16 14.07
#